data_AF-A5AQU7-F1
#
_entry.id   AF-A5AQU7-F1
#
_cell.length_a   1.000
_cell.length_b   1.000
_cell.length_c   1.000
_cell.angle_alpha   90.00
_cell.angle_beta   90.00
_cell.angle_gamma   90.00
#
_symmetry.space_group_name_H-M   'P 1'
#
loop_
_entity.id
_entity.type
_entity.pdbx_description
1 polymer ?
#
loop_
_entity_poly.entity_id
_entity_poly.type
_entity_poly.pdbx_seq_one_letter_code
_entity_poly.pdbx_strand_id
1 'polypeptide(L)'
;MSADESCISNGCLDITMHRLDTSVWGIGTEINEAKRQEIERAVMELMEDEKGKEIRRKGSEWKKKAEDATKQGGSFYDNFDRFIKEVLTPQE
;
A
#
# COMPACT_ATOMS: atom_id res chain seq x y z
N MET A 1 -8.34 -24.28 6.87
CA MET A 1 -7.42 -23.19 7.27
C MET A 1 -6.11 -23.51 6.59
N SER A 2 -5.91 -22.95 5.40
CA SER A 2 -4.68 -23.17 4.63
C SER A 2 -4.13 -21.79 4.36
N ALA A 3 -3.23 -21.35 5.23
CA ALA A 3 -2.37 -20.21 4.95
C ALA A 3 -1.29 -20.73 4.01
N ASP A 4 -1.32 -20.28 2.75
CA ASP A 4 -0.25 -20.54 1.80
C ASP A 4 0.68 -19.33 1.83
N GLU A 5 1.85 -19.54 2.42
CA GLU A 5 2.98 -18.62 2.41
C GLU A 5 3.67 -18.73 1.05
N SER A 6 3.38 -17.85 0.09
CA SER A 6 4.45 -17.24 -0.74
C SER A 6 3.97 -16.10 -1.62
N CYS A 7 3.84 -14.91 -1.03
CA CYS A 7 4.45 -13.77 -1.71
C CYS A 7 5.83 -13.62 -1.08
N ILE A 8 6.86 -13.67 -1.93
CA ILE A 8 8.29 -13.67 -1.59
C ILE A 8 8.58 -12.61 -0.51
N SER A 9 8.53 -12.99 0.76
CA SER A 9 8.63 -12.10 1.91
C SER A 9 9.46 -12.81 2.98
N ASN A 10 10.58 -12.20 3.35
CA ASN A 10 11.56 -12.80 4.27
C ASN A 10 11.53 -12.14 5.66
N GLY A 11 10.43 -11.44 6.01
CA GLY A 11 10.31 -10.72 7.29
C GLY A 11 8.86 -10.43 7.74
N CYS A 12 8.66 -10.35 9.07
CA CYS A 12 7.37 -10.09 9.72
C CYS A 12 6.71 -8.75 9.29
N LEU A 13 7.52 -7.74 8.99
CA LEU A 13 7.06 -6.45 8.47
C LEU A 13 6.53 -6.59 7.02
N ASP A 14 7.20 -7.36 6.18
CA ASP A 14 6.81 -7.57 4.78
C ASP A 14 5.48 -8.32 4.67
N ILE A 15 5.25 -9.30 5.56
CA ILE A 15 3.98 -10.04 5.65
C ILE A 15 2.83 -9.09 6.03
N THR A 16 3.09 -8.16 6.95
CA THR A 16 2.09 -7.19 7.39
C THR A 16 1.73 -6.23 6.26
N MET A 17 2.73 -5.70 5.55
CA MET A 17 2.51 -4.81 4.41
C MET A 17 1.73 -5.51 3.28
N HIS A 18 2.12 -6.75 2.95
CA HIS A 18 1.43 -7.54 1.94
C HIS A 18 -0.08 -7.66 2.22
N ARG A 19 -0.44 -8.01 3.46
CA ARG A 19 -1.84 -8.13 3.88
C ARG A 19 -2.60 -6.80 3.82
N LEU A 20 -1.92 -5.68 4.12
CA LEU A 20 -2.51 -4.35 3.97
C LEU A 20 -2.79 -4.05 2.49
N ASP A 21 -1.83 -4.28 1.60
CA ASP A 21 -1.97 -3.97 0.18
C ASP A 21 -3.03 -4.85 -0.51
N THR A 22 -3.10 -6.15 -0.21
CA THR A 22 -4.02 -7.08 -0.87
C THR A 22 -5.43 -7.01 -0.29
N SER A 23 -5.56 -6.96 1.04
CA SER A 23 -6.85 -7.11 1.73
C SER A 23 -7.46 -5.81 2.22
N VAL A 24 -6.64 -4.83 2.64
CA VAL A 24 -7.13 -3.59 3.26
C VAL A 24 -7.24 -2.46 2.24
N TRP A 25 -6.18 -2.22 1.48
CA TRP A 25 -6.13 -1.16 0.48
C TRP A 25 -6.59 -1.64 -0.90
N GLY A 26 -6.50 -2.94 -1.16
CA GLY A 26 -6.94 -3.57 -2.41
C GLY A 26 -6.16 -3.08 -3.62
N ILE A 27 -4.87 -2.78 -3.42
CA ILE A 27 -3.93 -2.33 -4.43
C ILE A 27 -2.91 -3.41 -4.83
N GLY A 28 -2.89 -4.53 -4.11
CA GLY A 28 -2.05 -5.69 -4.39
C GLY A 28 -2.83 -6.86 -4.99
N THR A 29 -2.13 -7.73 -5.72
CA THR A 29 -2.63 -9.05 -6.12
C THR A 29 -1.73 -10.13 -5.53
N GLU A 30 -2.33 -11.24 -5.13
CA GLU A 30 -1.60 -12.40 -4.60
C GLU A 30 -1.26 -13.36 -5.75
N ILE A 31 -0.04 -13.87 -5.75
CA ILE A 31 0.42 -14.94 -6.63
C ILE A 31 0.92 -16.05 -5.71
N ASN A 32 0.35 -17.24 -5.84
CA ASN A 32 0.62 -18.34 -4.89
C ASN A 32 1.94 -19.06 -5.17
N GLU A 33 2.38 -19.13 -6.43
CA GLU A 33 3.65 -19.77 -6.80
C GLU A 33 4.39 -18.91 -7.82
N ALA A 34 5.70 -18.72 -7.60
CA ALA A 34 6.58 -17.97 -8.50
C ALA A 34 6.94 -18.74 -9.80
N LYS A 35 5.96 -19.42 -10.41
CA LYS A 35 6.08 -20.05 -11.72
C LYS A 35 5.90 -18.99 -12.80
N ARG A 36 6.74 -19.03 -13.84
CA ARG A 36 6.70 -18.05 -14.94
C ARG A 36 5.30 -17.86 -15.55
N GLN A 37 4.55 -18.95 -15.72
CA GLN A 37 3.18 -18.92 -16.28
C GLN A 37 2.17 -18.23 -15.35
N GLU A 38 2.27 -18.46 -14.04
CA GLU A 38 1.42 -17.80 -13.03
C GLU A 38 1.68 -16.29 -12.99
N ILE A 39 2.96 -15.89 -13.06
CA ILE A 39 3.37 -14.48 -13.12
C ILE A 39 2.86 -13.83 -14.40
N GLU A 40 3.00 -14.48 -15.56
CA GLU A 40 2.53 -13.97 -16.85
C GLU A 40 1.01 -13.76 -16.84
N ARG A 41 0.24 -14.72 -16.29
CA ARG A 41 -1.21 -14.58 -16.12
C ARG A 41 -1.56 -13.40 -15.21
N ALA A 42 -0.89 -13.28 -14.07
CA ALA A 42 -1.15 -12.20 -13.12
C ALA A 42 -0.84 -10.81 -13.71
N VAL A 43 0.24 -10.70 -14.49
CA VAL A 43 0.59 -9.45 -15.20
C VAL A 43 -0.46 -9.13 -16.26
N MET A 44 -0.91 -10.11 -17.05
CA MET A 44 -1.94 -9.91 -18.07
C MET A 44 -3.28 -9.50 -17.45
N GLU A 45 -3.69 -10.15 -16.36
CA GLU A 45 -4.88 -9.79 -15.56
C GLU A 45 -4.76 -8.35 -15.02
N LEU A 46 -3.58 -7.95 -14.53
CA LEU A 46 -3.36 -6.59 -14.07
C LEU A 46 -3.43 -5.56 -15.21
N MET A 47 -2.97 -5.89 -16.41
CA MET A 47 -2.95 -4.96 -17.54
C MET A 47 -4.31 -4.81 -18.21
N GLU A 48 -4.98 -5.93 -18.52
CA GLU A 48 -6.13 -5.96 -19.42
C GLU A 48 -7.48 -6.12 -18.70
N ASP A 49 -7.50 -6.76 -17.53
CA ASP A 49 -8.73 -7.13 -16.86
C ASP A 49 -9.34 -5.97 -16.05
N GLU A 50 -10.65 -6.04 -15.80
CA GLU A 50 -11.39 -5.08 -14.98
C GLU A 50 -10.85 -5.03 -13.55
N LYS A 51 -10.39 -6.16 -13.03
CA LYS A 51 -9.71 -6.22 -11.73
C LYS A 51 -8.45 -5.36 -11.70
N GLY A 52 -7.65 -5.38 -12.77
CA GLY A 52 -6.45 -4.54 -12.89
C GLY A 52 -6.76 -3.05 -12.97
N LYS A 53 -7.86 -2.68 -13.66
CA LYS A 53 -8.36 -1.30 -13.68
C LYS A 53 -8.80 -0.83 -12.29
N GLU A 54 -9.48 -1.68 -11.54
CA GLU A 54 -9.93 -1.37 -10.18
C GLU A 54 -8.75 -1.18 -9.22
N ILE A 55 -7.74 -2.03 -9.30
CA ILE A 55 -6.49 -1.89 -8.53
C ILE A 55 -5.82 -0.54 -8.82
N ARG A 56 -5.69 -0.17 -10.10
CA ARG A 56 -5.13 1.15 -10.51
C ARG A 56 -5.98 2.32 -10.02
N ARG A 57 -7.31 2.19 -10.06
CA ARG A 57 -8.25 3.21 -9.58
C ARG A 57 -8.07 3.44 -8.08
N LYS A 58 -8.09 2.37 -7.28
CA LYS A 58 -7.84 2.43 -5.83
C LYS A 58 -6.46 3.00 -5.51
N GLY A 59 -5.42 2.58 -6.22
CA GLY A 59 -4.07 3.15 -6.07
C GLY A 59 -4.03 4.65 -6.32
N SER A 60 -4.77 5.12 -7.34
CA SER A 60 -4.88 6.57 -7.63
C SER A 60 -5.65 7.34 -6.56
N GLU A 61 -6.71 6.74 -5.99
CA GLU A 61 -7.44 7.35 -4.87
C GLU A 61 -6.57 7.46 -3.62
N TRP A 62 -5.81 6.41 -3.28
CA TRP A 62 -4.89 6.42 -2.16
C TRP A 62 -3.76 7.45 -2.36
N LYS A 63 -3.21 7.53 -3.57
CA LYS A 63 -2.23 8.57 -3.93
C LYS A 63 -2.81 9.98 -3.68
N LYS A 64 -4.03 10.25 -4.17
CA LYS A 64 -4.68 11.55 -3.97
C LYS A 64 -4.91 11.85 -2.48
N LYS A 65 -5.37 10.86 -1.69
CA LYS A 65 -5.52 11.02 -0.24
C LYS A 65 -4.20 11.35 0.46
N ALA A 66 -3.11 10.70 0.05
CA ALA A 66 -1.78 10.98 0.58
C ALA A 66 -1.36 12.42 0.25
N GLU A 67 -1.49 12.84 -1.02
CA GLU A 67 -1.20 14.22 -1.46
C GLU A 67 -2.03 15.25 -0.70
N ASP A 68 -3.33 15.00 -0.52
CA ASP A 68 -4.25 15.86 0.22
C ASP A 68 -3.94 15.94 1.72
N ALA A 69 -3.38 14.89 2.32
CA ALA A 69 -2.94 14.90 3.71
C ALA A 69 -1.62 15.67 3.89
N THR A 70 -0.70 15.57 2.91
CA THR A 70 0.65 16.17 3.00
C THR A 70 0.74 17.59 2.48
N LYS A 71 -0.23 18.08 1.69
CA LYS A 71 -0.27 19.47 1.23
C LYS A 71 -0.40 20.44 2.40
N GLN A 72 -0.05 21.70 2.18
CA GLN A 72 -0.23 22.75 3.18
C GLN A 72 -1.71 22.86 3.60
N GLY A 73 -1.97 22.84 4.91
CA GLY A 73 -3.32 22.75 5.48
C GLY A 73 -3.96 21.35 5.41
N GLY A 74 -3.19 20.34 5.04
CA GLY A 74 -3.55 18.93 5.15
C GLY A 74 -3.29 18.39 6.55
N SER A 75 -4.03 17.34 6.93
CA SER A 75 -4.00 16.80 8.30
C SER A 75 -2.63 16.29 8.73
N PHE A 76 -1.84 15.69 7.82
CA PHE A 76 -0.48 15.28 8.13
C PHE A 76 0.43 16.50 8.27
N TYR A 77 0.32 17.48 7.36
CA TYR A 77 1.12 18.70 7.41
C TYR A 77 0.92 19.43 8.75
N ASP A 78 -0.33 19.61 9.17
CA ASP A 78 -0.66 20.31 10.42
C ASP A 78 -0.19 19.54 11.65
N ASN A 79 -0.37 18.21 11.65
CA ASN A 79 0.12 17.35 12.74
C ASN A 79 1.64 17.36 12.83
N PHE A 80 2.33 17.32 11.69
CA PHE A 80 3.79 17.35 11.63
C PHE A 80 4.33 18.72 12.04
N ASP A 81 3.72 19.82 11.61
CA ASP A 81 4.06 21.18 12.07
C ASP A 81 3.89 21.33 13.59
N ARG A 82 2.81 20.80 14.17
CA ARG A 82 2.64 20.75 15.63
C ARG A 82 3.75 19.94 16.30
N PHE A 83 4.04 18.74 15.78
CA PHE A 83 5.10 17.89 16.32
C PHE A 83 6.47 18.58 16.32
N ILE A 84 6.84 19.25 15.22
CA ILE A 84 8.09 19.99 15.14
C ILE A 84 8.12 21.13 16.16
N LYS A 85 7.00 21.84 16.35
CA LYS A 85 6.91 22.89 17.39
C LYS A 85 7.13 22.31 18.78
N GLU A 86 6.48 21.20 19.13
CA GLU A 86 6.64 20.55 20.44
C GLU A 86 8.07 20.06 20.71
N VAL A 87 8.73 19.50 19.69
CA VAL A 87 10.12 19.01 19.82
C VAL A 87 11.12 20.16 19.91
N LEU A 88 10.86 21.28 19.23
CA LEU A 88 11.77 22.43 19.19
C LEU A 88 11.49 23.49 20.26
N THR A 89 10.34 23.43 20.95
CA THR A 89 10.10 24.28 22.13
C THR A 89 10.99 23.85 23.28
N PRO A 90 11.73 24.78 23.92
CA PRO A 90 12.46 24.49 25.14
C PRO A 90 11.50 23.92 26.18
N GLN A 91 11.85 22.79 26.77
CA GLN A 91 11.13 22.27 27.92
C GLN A 91 11.61 23.04 29.15
N GLU A 92 10.72 23.83 29.76
CA GLU A 92 10.95 24.45 31.07
C GLU A 92 10.72 23.45 32.22
#